data_AF-A0A3L7T769-F1
#
_entry.id   AF-A0A3L7T769-F1
#
_cell.length_a   1.000
_cell.length_b   1.000
_cell.length_c   1.000
_cell.angle_alpha   90.00
_cell.angle_beta   90.00
_cell.angle_gamma   90.00
#
_symmetry.space_group_name_H-M   'P 1'
#
loop_
_entity.id
_entity.type
_entity.pdbx_description
1 polymer ?
#
loop_
_entity_poly.entity_id
_entity_poly.type
_entity_poly.pdbx_seq_one_letter_code
_entity_poly.pdbx_strand_id
1 'polypeptide(L)'
;MIEGLVLEGLIPSEFGRRDLTDADVARVVAVAREISPEWGDAIEARITQDAEQVKASLRTSGRRLLGMAALKERAPKVFAVKVAELRAQAETERAASELRSATELRAGAEESAASVEAIAALQKELEAAAARQVDATIAARQEELVALEDRLKKFHSDLEADSGRRGVLVGELVKRVQNRREPQRPAPPRE
;
A
#
# COMPACT_ATOMS: atom_id res chain seq x y z
N MET A 1 9.58 4.24 -10.62
CA MET A 1 8.63 3.61 -9.68
C MET A 1 7.74 4.73 -9.18
N ILE A 2 6.47 4.76 -9.59
CA ILE A 2 5.57 5.88 -9.25
C ILE A 2 4.82 5.47 -7.99
N GLU A 3 5.40 5.80 -6.84
CA GLU A 3 4.72 5.64 -5.55
C GLU A 3 3.56 6.64 -5.51
N GLY A 4 2.34 6.12 -5.56
CA GLY A 4 1.13 6.92 -5.41
C GLY A 4 1.08 7.52 -4.01
N LEU A 5 0.94 8.85 -3.95
CA LEU A 5 0.87 9.71 -2.76
C LEU A 5 -0.14 9.26 -1.69
N VAL A 6 -1.06 8.36 -2.04
CA VAL A 6 -2.24 8.01 -1.26
C VAL A 6 -1.94 6.95 -0.19
N LEU A 7 -0.96 6.07 -0.38
CA LEU A 7 -0.60 5.11 0.67
C LEU A 7 -0.13 5.86 1.93
N GLU A 8 0.80 6.81 1.83
CA GLU A 8 1.28 7.49 3.04
C GLU A 8 0.24 8.39 3.73
N GLY A 9 -0.71 8.96 2.97
CA GLY A 9 -1.77 9.84 3.52
C GLY A 9 -3.04 9.13 4.03
N LEU A 10 -3.30 7.89 3.59
CA LEU A 10 -4.44 7.07 4.02
C LEU A 10 -4.08 5.98 5.03
N ILE A 11 -2.80 5.58 5.09
CA ILE A 11 -2.32 4.61 6.07
C ILE A 11 -2.16 5.29 7.43
N PRO A 12 -2.77 4.77 8.51
CA PRO A 12 -2.42 5.19 9.85
C PRO A 12 -0.92 5.07 10.08
N SER A 13 -0.29 6.18 10.48
CA SER A 13 1.10 6.19 10.98
C SER A 13 1.34 5.22 12.14
N GLU A 14 0.28 4.67 12.72
CA GLU A 14 0.28 3.75 13.86
C GLU A 14 0.81 2.35 13.52
N PHE A 15 0.70 1.86 12.28
CA PHE A 15 1.21 0.52 11.93
C PHE A 15 2.74 0.40 12.07
N GLY A 16 3.46 1.51 11.94
CA GLY A 16 4.91 1.55 12.16
C GLY A 16 5.32 1.60 13.63
N ARG A 17 4.39 1.89 14.56
CA ARG A 17 4.69 2.13 15.99
C ARG A 17 4.08 1.10 16.94
N ARG A 18 2.98 0.42 16.57
CA ARG A 18 2.31 -0.59 17.40
C ARG A 18 2.71 -2.02 17.04
N ASP A 19 2.68 -2.92 18.02
CA ASP A 19 2.83 -4.38 17.81
C ASP A 19 1.77 -4.94 16.86
N LEU A 20 2.24 -5.65 15.83
CA LEU A 20 1.37 -6.33 14.87
C LEU A 20 0.81 -7.57 15.55
N THR A 21 -0.51 -7.66 15.56
CA THR A 21 -1.24 -8.84 16.03
C THR A 21 -1.28 -9.92 14.96
N ASP A 22 -1.59 -11.15 15.34
CA ASP A 22 -1.78 -12.25 14.37
C ASP A 22 -2.93 -11.93 13.38
N ALA A 23 -3.94 -11.18 13.83
CA ALA A 23 -5.01 -10.69 12.97
C ALA A 23 -4.53 -9.66 11.93
N ASP A 24 -3.55 -8.81 12.27
CA ASP A 24 -2.92 -7.90 11.30
C ASP A 24 -2.19 -8.69 10.22
N VAL A 25 -1.46 -9.74 10.61
CA VAL A 25 -0.74 -10.61 9.68
C VAL A 25 -1.71 -11.39 8.78
N ALA A 26 -2.80 -11.94 9.33
CA ALA A 26 -3.81 -12.65 8.55
C ALA A 26 -4.47 -11.75 7.49
N ARG A 27 -4.75 -10.48 7.82
CA ARG A 27 -5.24 -9.50 6.84
C ARG A 27 -4.24 -9.24 5.72
N VAL A 28 -2.96 -9.15 6.05
CA VAL A 28 -1.88 -8.99 5.06
C VAL A 28 -1.81 -10.20 4.12
N VAL A 29 -1.89 -11.42 4.64
CA VAL A 29 -1.90 -12.64 3.82
C VAL A 29 -3.10 -12.65 2.87
N ALA A 30 -4.29 -12.30 3.36
CA ALA A 30 -5.48 -12.22 2.53
C ALA A 30 -5.33 -11.22 1.38
N VAL A 31 -4.79 -10.03 1.67
CA VAL A 31 -4.49 -9.02 0.63
C VAL A 31 -3.45 -9.52 -0.36
N ALA A 32 -2.38 -10.17 0.12
CA ALA A 32 -1.36 -10.73 -0.76
C ALA A 32 -1.96 -11.77 -1.71
N ARG A 33 -2.82 -12.67 -1.22
CA ARG A 33 -3.56 -13.64 -2.05
C ARG A 33 -4.44 -12.99 -3.10
N GLU A 34 -5.08 -11.87 -2.75
CA GLU A 34 -5.84 -11.09 -3.73
C GLU A 34 -4.97 -10.45 -4.80
N ILE A 35 -3.68 -10.18 -4.53
CA ILE A 35 -2.77 -9.68 -5.56
C ILE A 35 -2.23 -10.86 -6.39
N SER A 36 -1.66 -11.87 -5.73
CA SER A 36 -1.18 -13.13 -6.30
C SER A 36 -1.36 -14.24 -5.26
N PRO A 37 -2.07 -15.34 -5.61
CA PRO A 37 -2.21 -16.48 -4.71
C PRO A 37 -0.86 -16.99 -4.20
N GLU A 38 0.12 -17.10 -5.09
CA GLU A 38 1.48 -17.58 -4.80
C GLU A 38 2.19 -16.69 -3.78
N TRP A 39 1.99 -15.37 -3.86
CA TRP A 39 2.57 -14.45 -2.90
C TRP A 39 1.96 -14.62 -1.50
N GLY A 40 0.65 -14.81 -1.42
CA GLY A 40 -0.02 -15.08 -0.16
C GLY A 40 0.45 -16.39 0.48
N ASP A 41 0.57 -17.45 -0.32
CA ASP A 41 1.05 -18.76 0.14
C ASP A 41 2.52 -18.69 0.58
N ALA A 42 3.35 -17.93 -0.12
CA ALA A 42 4.74 -17.71 0.28
C ALA A 42 4.85 -16.99 1.64
N ILE A 43 3.96 -16.05 1.94
CA ILE A 43 3.93 -15.38 3.25
C ILE A 43 3.45 -16.37 4.33
N GLU A 44 2.42 -17.17 4.06
CA GLU A 44 1.89 -18.16 5.01
C GLU A 44 2.91 -19.26 5.35
N ALA A 45 3.66 -19.73 4.35
CA ALA A 45 4.77 -20.64 4.56
C ALA A 45 5.84 -20.04 5.50
N ARG A 46 6.18 -18.76 5.32
CA ARG A 46 7.14 -18.04 6.19
C ARG A 46 6.61 -17.85 7.61
N ILE A 47 5.31 -17.63 7.79
CA ILE A 47 4.69 -17.52 9.12
C ILE A 47 4.84 -18.83 9.89
N THR A 48 4.69 -19.97 9.21
CA THR A 48 4.87 -21.30 9.81
C THR A 48 6.31 -21.53 10.30
N GLN A 49 7.30 -20.89 9.66
CA GLN A 49 8.70 -20.98 10.05
C GLN A 49 9.04 -20.04 11.20
N ASP A 50 8.67 -18.75 11.09
CA ASP A 50 8.92 -17.74 12.12
C ASP A 50 7.94 -16.56 11.98
N ALA A 51 6.87 -16.60 12.78
CA ALA A 51 5.83 -15.57 12.78
C ALA A 51 6.34 -14.20 13.27
N GLU A 52 7.26 -14.16 14.23
CA GLU A 52 7.78 -12.91 14.78
C GLU A 52 8.72 -12.22 13.78
N GLN A 53 9.53 -12.99 13.05
CA GLN A 53 10.35 -12.46 11.96
C GLN A 53 9.48 -11.89 10.82
N VAL A 54 8.35 -12.53 10.49
CA VAL A 54 7.40 -12.00 9.51
C VAL A 54 6.81 -10.68 9.99
N LYS A 55 6.34 -10.60 11.25
CA LYS A 55 5.84 -9.35 11.85
C LYS A 55 6.89 -8.23 11.80
N ALA A 56 8.15 -8.54 12.15
CA ALA A 56 9.24 -7.57 12.08
C ALA A 56 9.50 -7.10 10.64
N SER A 57 9.50 -8.03 9.67
CA SER A 57 9.67 -7.71 8.24
C SER A 57 8.52 -6.85 7.70
N LEU A 58 7.28 -7.12 8.11
CA LEU A 58 6.12 -6.34 7.65
C LEU A 58 6.20 -4.86 8.08
N ARG A 59 6.81 -4.58 9.23
CA ARG A 59 7.00 -3.21 9.73
C ARG A 59 8.08 -2.42 8.99
N THR A 60 9.12 -3.10 8.54
CA THR A 60 10.28 -2.47 7.90
C THR A 60 10.10 -2.39 6.40
N SER A 61 9.78 -3.51 5.74
CA SER A 61 9.69 -3.61 4.28
C SER A 61 8.28 -3.93 3.76
N GLY A 62 7.38 -4.45 4.59
CA GLY A 62 6.00 -4.79 4.19
C GLY A 62 4.96 -3.68 4.37
N ARG A 63 5.38 -2.43 4.58
CA ARG A 63 4.47 -1.29 4.85
C ARG A 63 3.40 -1.11 3.77
N ARG A 64 3.73 -1.39 2.50
CA ARG A 64 2.79 -1.34 1.39
C ARG A 64 1.62 -2.33 1.58
N LEU A 65 1.89 -3.57 2.00
CA LEU A 65 0.86 -4.57 2.23
C LEU A 65 -0.02 -4.24 3.44
N LEU A 66 0.59 -3.75 4.54
CA LEU A 66 -0.17 -3.23 5.68
C LEU A 66 -1.09 -2.08 5.25
N GLY A 67 -0.60 -1.23 4.35
CA GLY A 67 -1.39 -0.15 3.81
C GLY A 67 -2.55 -0.60 2.94
N MET A 68 -2.33 -1.60 2.09
CA MET A 68 -3.40 -2.22 1.30
C MET A 68 -4.47 -2.87 2.18
N ALA A 69 -4.09 -3.49 3.31
CA ALA A 69 -5.05 -4.03 4.28
C ALA A 69 -5.93 -2.93 4.90
N ALA A 70 -5.33 -1.80 5.30
CA ALA A 70 -6.10 -0.66 5.81
C ALA A 70 -6.98 -0.02 4.71
N LEU A 71 -6.48 0.03 3.47
CA LEU A 71 -7.19 0.58 2.33
C LEU A 71 -8.44 -0.26 1.99
N LYS A 72 -8.34 -1.58 2.08
CA LYS A 72 -9.47 -2.50 1.86
C LYS A 72 -10.67 -2.18 2.75
N GLU A 73 -10.41 -1.83 4.01
CA GLU A 73 -11.47 -1.49 4.98
C GLU A 73 -12.02 -0.07 4.76
N ARG A 74 -11.14 0.89 4.47
CA ARG A 74 -11.49 2.32 4.49
C ARG A 74 -11.93 2.89 3.15
N ALA A 75 -11.40 2.35 2.07
CA ALA A 75 -11.65 2.81 0.70
C ALA A 75 -11.64 1.61 -0.27
N PRO A 76 -12.66 0.73 -0.20
CA PRO A 76 -12.68 -0.54 -0.94
C PRO A 76 -12.60 -0.36 -2.46
N LYS A 77 -13.10 0.75 -3.01
CA LYS A 77 -12.97 1.07 -4.45
C LYS A 77 -11.52 1.32 -4.85
N VAL A 78 -10.81 2.17 -4.09
CA VAL A 78 -9.39 2.46 -4.29
C VAL A 78 -8.55 1.20 -4.11
N PHE A 79 -8.90 0.36 -3.13
CA PHE A 79 -8.26 -0.94 -2.95
C PHE A 79 -8.40 -1.83 -4.19
N ALA A 80 -9.61 -1.97 -4.74
CA ALA A 80 -9.86 -2.84 -5.89
C ALA A 80 -9.03 -2.44 -7.11
N VAL A 81 -8.98 -1.15 -7.44
CA VAL A 81 -8.16 -0.67 -8.56
C VAL A 81 -6.66 -0.77 -8.30
N LYS A 82 -6.21 -0.65 -7.04
CA LYS A 82 -4.81 -0.88 -6.67
C LYS A 82 -4.39 -2.34 -6.76
N VAL A 83 -5.29 -3.27 -6.45
CA VAL A 83 -5.04 -4.71 -6.69
C VAL A 83 -4.93 -4.97 -8.20
N ALA A 84 -5.79 -4.38 -9.03
CA ALA A 84 -5.70 -4.51 -10.48
C ALA A 84 -4.39 -3.92 -11.04
N GLU A 85 -3.96 -2.74 -10.58
CA GLU A 85 -2.67 -2.13 -10.93
C GLU A 85 -1.50 -3.06 -10.58
N LEU A 86 -1.50 -3.62 -9.38
CA LEU A 86 -0.46 -4.54 -8.92
C LEU A 86 -0.38 -5.83 -9.74
N ARG A 87 -1.53 -6.39 -10.10
CA ARG A 87 -1.60 -7.57 -10.97
C ARG A 87 -1.05 -7.27 -12.37
N ALA A 88 -1.45 -6.13 -12.94
CA ALA A 88 -0.96 -5.71 -14.26
C ALA A 88 0.56 -5.44 -14.24
N GLN A 89 1.09 -4.89 -13.13
CA GLN A 89 2.54 -4.76 -12.95
C GLN A 89 3.24 -6.13 -12.94
N ALA A 90 2.70 -7.11 -12.20
CA ALA A 90 3.27 -8.45 -12.14
C ALA A 90 3.23 -9.16 -13.50
N GLU A 91 2.17 -8.96 -14.30
CA GLU A 91 2.09 -9.44 -15.69
C GLU A 91 3.20 -8.86 -16.56
N THR A 92 3.42 -7.54 -16.51
CA THR A 92 4.50 -6.89 -17.26
C THR A 92 5.87 -7.41 -16.85
N GLU A 93 6.12 -7.58 -15.54
CA GLU A 93 7.38 -8.11 -15.02
C GLU A 93 7.64 -9.54 -15.50
N ARG A 94 6.59 -10.38 -15.52
CA ARG A 94 6.65 -11.74 -16.06
C ARG A 94 6.98 -11.73 -17.56
N ALA A 95 6.22 -10.99 -18.37
CA ALA A 95 6.44 -10.90 -19.81
C ALA A 95 7.85 -10.37 -20.14
N ALA A 96 8.34 -9.40 -19.37
CA ALA A 96 9.69 -8.88 -19.52
C ALA A 96 10.76 -9.92 -19.15
N SER A 97 10.50 -10.75 -18.14
CA SER A 97 11.40 -11.84 -17.76
C SER A 97 11.46 -12.93 -18.82
N GLU A 98 10.30 -13.35 -19.34
CA GLU A 98 10.21 -14.35 -20.41
C GLU A 98 10.94 -13.88 -21.67
N LEU A 99 10.75 -12.61 -22.06
CA LEU A 99 11.47 -12.01 -23.19
C LEU A 99 12.99 -12.01 -22.95
N ARG A 100 13.46 -11.59 -21.76
CA ARG A 100 14.90 -11.60 -21.44
C ARG A 100 15.48 -13.01 -21.54
N SER A 101 14.84 -13.99 -20.92
CA SER A 101 15.28 -15.39 -20.97
C SER A 101 15.34 -15.93 -22.40
N ALA A 102 14.35 -15.62 -23.24
CA ALA A 102 14.36 -16.01 -24.65
C ALA A 102 15.50 -15.34 -25.44
N THR A 103 15.77 -14.06 -25.19
CA THR A 103 16.89 -13.34 -25.84
C THR A 103 18.26 -13.85 -25.40
N GLU A 104 18.42 -14.19 -24.12
CA GLU A 104 19.66 -14.77 -23.58
C GLU A 104 19.93 -16.16 -24.17
N LEU A 105 18.90 -17.01 -24.27
CA LEU A 105 19.01 -18.33 -24.89
C LEU A 105 19.39 -18.22 -26.38
N ARG A 106 18.83 -17.25 -27.11
CA ARG A 106 19.20 -17.00 -28.51
C ARG A 106 20.66 -16.54 -28.66
N ALA A 107 21.16 -15.70 -27.76
CA ALA A 107 22.54 -15.22 -27.82
C ALA A 107 23.59 -16.35 -27.71
N GLY A 108 23.21 -17.51 -27.16
CA GLY A 108 24.05 -18.70 -27.05
C GLY A 108 23.80 -19.79 -28.11
N ALA A 109 22.89 -19.57 -29.07
CA ALA A 109 22.47 -20.58 -30.05
C ALA A 109 22.56 -20.06 -31.50
N GLU A 110 22.54 -20.98 -32.48
CA GLU A 110 22.39 -20.60 -33.88
C GLU A 110 21.02 -19.95 -34.13
N GLU A 111 21.03 -18.83 -34.84
CA GLU A 111 19.83 -18.07 -35.15
C GLU A 111 18.90 -18.87 -36.08
N SER A 112 17.73 -19.24 -35.57
CA SER A 112 16.68 -19.92 -36.35
C SER A 112 15.48 -18.99 -36.55
N ALA A 113 14.80 -19.12 -37.70
CA ALA A 113 13.57 -18.35 -37.97
C ALA A 113 12.52 -18.53 -36.86
N ALA A 114 12.38 -19.74 -36.33
CA ALA A 114 11.48 -20.03 -35.20
C ALA A 114 11.84 -19.24 -33.93
N SER A 115 13.14 -19.05 -33.65
CA SER A 115 13.58 -18.25 -32.50
C SER A 115 13.29 -16.75 -32.66
N VAL A 116 13.37 -16.24 -33.90
CA VAL A 116 13.05 -14.83 -34.21
C VAL A 116 11.55 -14.57 -34.07
N GLU A 117 10.71 -15.48 -34.58
CA GLU A 117 9.26 -15.40 -34.45
C GLU A 117 8.81 -15.49 -32.98
N ALA A 118 9.42 -16.38 -32.19
CA ALA A 118 9.12 -16.50 -30.76
C ALA A 118 9.44 -15.22 -29.98
N ILE A 119 10.59 -14.59 -30.26
CA ILE A 119 10.96 -13.32 -29.62
C ILE A 119 10.00 -12.20 -30.04
N ALA A 120 9.61 -12.12 -31.31
CA ALA A 120 8.65 -11.13 -31.78
C ALA A 120 7.26 -11.30 -31.10
N ALA A 121 6.82 -12.54 -30.87
CA ALA A 121 5.60 -12.81 -30.13
C ALA A 121 5.71 -12.35 -28.66
N LEU A 122 6.83 -12.63 -27.99
CA LEU A 122 7.08 -12.19 -26.61
C LEU A 122 7.18 -10.66 -26.49
N GLN A 123 7.72 -9.97 -27.50
CA GLN A 123 7.70 -8.51 -27.56
C GLN A 123 6.27 -7.97 -27.60
N LYS A 124 5.41 -8.55 -28.44
CA LYS A 124 4.00 -8.16 -28.54
C LYS A 124 3.23 -8.43 -27.24
N GLU A 125 3.51 -9.54 -26.56
CA GLU A 125 2.95 -9.85 -25.24
C GLU A 125 3.38 -8.81 -24.19
N LEU A 126 4.66 -8.43 -24.17
CA LEU A 126 5.17 -7.38 -23.29
C LEU A 126 4.51 -6.02 -23.58
N GLU A 127 4.36 -5.63 -24.85
CA GLU A 127 3.66 -4.40 -25.23
C GLU A 127 2.20 -4.41 -24.75
N ALA A 128 1.50 -5.53 -24.92
CA ALA A 128 0.12 -5.68 -24.45
C ALA A 128 0.02 -5.63 -22.92
N ALA A 129 0.94 -6.27 -22.20
CA ALA A 129 1.00 -6.20 -20.73
C ALA A 129 1.30 -4.78 -20.23
N ALA A 130 2.26 -4.10 -20.86
CA ALA A 130 2.60 -2.72 -20.53
C ALA A 130 1.43 -1.76 -20.75
N ALA A 131 0.67 -1.93 -21.85
CA ALA A 131 -0.55 -1.16 -22.10
C ALA A 131 -1.58 -1.37 -20.97
N ARG A 132 -1.86 -2.62 -20.58
CA ARG A 132 -2.76 -2.93 -19.45
C ARG A 132 -2.28 -2.32 -18.14
N GLN A 133 -0.97 -2.34 -17.87
CA GLN A 133 -0.41 -1.72 -16.67
C GLN A 133 -0.61 -0.20 -16.67
N VAL A 134 -0.41 0.47 -17.81
CA VAL A 134 -0.66 1.91 -17.93
C VAL A 134 -2.13 2.22 -17.68
N ASP A 135 -3.05 1.49 -18.30
CA ASP A 135 -4.49 1.67 -18.12
C ASP A 135 -4.91 1.45 -16.65
N ALA A 136 -4.41 0.39 -16.02
CA ALA A 136 -4.68 0.11 -14.61
C ALA A 136 -4.09 1.19 -13.68
N THR A 137 -2.91 1.72 -14.00
CA THR A 137 -2.30 2.84 -13.26
C THR A 137 -3.15 4.10 -13.37
N ILE A 138 -3.68 4.41 -14.56
CA ILE A 138 -4.55 5.58 -14.79
C ILE A 138 -5.85 5.41 -13.99
N ALA A 139 -6.50 4.24 -14.08
CA ALA A 139 -7.72 3.94 -13.35
C ALA A 139 -7.50 4.03 -11.82
N ALA A 140 -6.38 3.51 -11.32
CA ALA A 140 -6.04 3.62 -9.91
C ALA A 140 -5.89 5.08 -9.46
N ARG A 141 -5.21 5.92 -10.25
CA ARG A 141 -5.07 7.35 -9.95
C ARG A 141 -6.39 8.10 -10.00
N GLN A 142 -7.29 7.75 -10.91
CA GLN A 142 -8.61 8.36 -10.99
C GLN A 142 -9.42 8.12 -9.72
N GLU A 143 -9.51 6.87 -9.25
CA GLU A 143 -10.23 6.57 -8.00
C GLU A 143 -9.53 7.14 -6.76
N GLU A 144 -8.20 7.20 -6.75
CA GLU A 144 -7.43 7.90 -5.72
C GLU A 144 -7.82 9.38 -5.63
N LEU A 145 -7.93 10.07 -6.78
CA LEU A 145 -8.35 11.46 -6.84
C LEU A 145 -9.78 11.64 -6.32
N VAL A 146 -10.71 10.77 -6.73
CA VAL A 146 -12.10 10.79 -6.24
C VAL A 146 -12.14 10.65 -4.71
N ALA A 147 -11.38 9.71 -4.15
CA ALA A 147 -11.33 9.52 -2.70
C ALA A 147 -10.72 10.72 -1.96
N LEU A 148 -9.72 11.39 -2.55
CA LEU A 148 -9.14 12.61 -2.00
C LEU A 148 -10.13 13.78 -2.04
N GLU A 149 -10.88 13.94 -3.13
CA GLU A 149 -11.92 14.96 -3.26
C GLU A 149 -13.01 14.79 -2.20
N ASP A 150 -13.47 13.56 -1.97
CA ASP A 150 -14.48 13.28 -0.95
C ASP A 150 -13.97 13.55 0.47
N ARG A 151 -12.70 13.23 0.73
CA ARG A 151 -12.06 13.58 2.01
C ARG A 151 -11.92 15.09 2.18
N LEU A 152 -11.59 15.81 1.12
CA LEU A 152 -11.49 17.27 1.14
C LEU A 152 -12.86 17.92 1.39
N LYS A 153 -13.93 17.42 0.77
CA LYS A 153 -15.31 17.86 1.06
C LYS A 153 -15.67 17.65 2.53
N LYS A 154 -15.32 16.49 3.09
CA LYS A 154 -15.52 16.20 4.51
C LYS A 154 -14.76 17.19 5.40
N PHE A 155 -13.48 17.46 5.11
CA PHE A 155 -12.70 18.44 5.88
C PHE A 155 -13.29 19.84 5.84
N HIS A 156 -13.78 20.30 4.68
CA HIS A 156 -14.50 21.57 4.60
C HIS A 156 -15.75 21.56 5.49
N SER A 157 -16.54 20.48 5.44
CA SER A 157 -17.73 20.35 6.30
C SER A 157 -17.40 20.34 7.78
N ASP A 158 -16.32 19.66 8.18
CA ASP A 158 -15.87 19.59 9.57
C ASP A 158 -15.40 20.99 10.05
N LEU A 159 -14.69 21.73 9.21
CA LEU A 159 -14.25 23.12 9.51
C LEU A 159 -15.42 24.10 9.64
N GLU A 160 -16.43 23.99 8.79
CA GLU A 160 -17.66 24.79 8.91
C GLU A 160 -18.41 24.45 10.20
N ALA A 161 -18.52 23.15 10.53
CA ALA A 161 -19.13 22.70 11.78
C ALA A 161 -18.38 23.22 13.02
N ASP A 162 -17.05 23.22 12.99
CA ASP A 162 -16.23 23.77 14.07
C ASP A 162 -16.35 25.29 14.17
N SER A 163 -16.43 26.00 13.04
CA SER A 163 -16.68 27.43 13.00
C SER A 163 -18.04 27.78 13.62
N GLY A 164 -19.10 27.02 13.30
CA GLY A 164 -20.42 27.18 13.90
C GLY A 164 -20.46 26.86 15.41
N ARG A 165 -19.57 25.98 15.89
CA ARG A 165 -19.45 25.61 17.31
C ARG A 165 -18.33 26.35 18.05
N ARG A 166 -17.77 27.41 17.47
CA ARG A 166 -16.61 28.14 18.02
C ARG A 166 -16.75 28.46 19.51
N GLY A 167 -17.91 28.95 19.95
CA GLY A 167 -18.15 29.29 21.36
C GLY A 167 -18.01 28.10 22.32
N VAL A 168 -18.49 26.93 21.90
CA VAL A 168 -18.37 25.66 22.65
C VAL A 168 -16.90 25.23 22.72
N LEU A 169 -16.22 25.23 21.59
CA LEU A 169 -14.80 24.86 21.50
C LEU A 169 -13.91 25.77 22.36
N VAL A 170 -14.19 27.07 22.38
CA VAL A 170 -13.51 28.03 23.28
C VAL A 170 -13.75 27.65 24.75
N GLY A 171 -14.99 27.35 25.14
CA GLY A 171 -15.31 26.93 26.50
C GLY A 171 -14.61 25.64 26.93
N GLU A 172 -14.53 24.65 26.03
CA GLU A 172 -13.79 23.40 26.26
C GLU A 172 -12.29 23.63 26.42
N LEU A 173 -11.70 24.50 25.58
CA LEU A 173 -10.29 24.87 25.67
C LEU A 173 -9.99 25.56 27.01
N VAL A 174 -10.80 26.53 27.41
CA VAL A 174 -10.66 27.22 28.71
C VAL A 174 -10.68 26.22 29.85
N LYS A 175 -11.66 25.30 29.89
CA LYS A 175 -11.73 24.24 30.91
C LYS A 175 -10.48 23.36 30.90
N ARG A 176 -9.99 22.96 29.72
CA ARG A 176 -8.79 22.12 29.59
C ARG A 176 -7.55 22.82 30.12
N VAL A 177 -7.40 24.12 29.86
CA VAL A 177 -6.27 24.93 30.35
C VAL A 177 -6.36 25.12 31.87
N GLN A 178 -7.54 25.45 32.40
CA GLN A 178 -7.75 25.62 33.84
C GLN A 178 -7.52 24.31 34.63
N ASN A 179 -7.86 23.17 34.05
CA ASN A 179 -7.68 21.85 34.67
C ASN A 179 -6.29 21.23 34.43
N ARG A 180 -5.41 21.92 33.68
CA ARG A 180 -4.02 21.45 33.50
C ARG A 180 -3.28 21.67 34.82
N ARG A 181 -3.12 20.61 35.62
CA ARG A 181 -2.17 20.64 36.74
C ARG A 181 -0.81 20.99 36.19
N GLU A 182 -0.17 22.02 36.74
CA GLU A 182 1.25 22.28 36.47
C GLU A 182 2.03 20.98 36.69
N PRO A 183 2.95 20.59 35.79
CA PRO A 183 3.84 19.49 36.06
C PRO A 183 4.60 19.84 37.35
N GLN A 184 4.37 19.08 38.42
CA GLN A 184 5.14 19.22 39.65
C GLN A 184 6.62 19.13 39.27
N ARG A 185 7.36 20.23 39.42
CA ARG A 185 8.81 20.19 39.36
C ARG A 185 9.25 19.15 40.38
N PRO A 186 10.00 18.10 39.99
CA PRO A 186 10.53 17.17 40.97
C PRO A 186 11.39 17.97 41.95
N ALA A 187 11.17 17.76 43.25
CA ALA A 187 11.95 18.42 44.29
C ALA A 187 13.44 18.11 44.09
N PRO A 188 14.35 19.08 44.30
CA PRO A 188 15.77 18.82 44.19
C PRO A 188 16.19 17.72 45.19
N PRO A 189 17.16 16.87 44.81
CA PRO A 189 17.65 15.82 45.70
C PRO A 189 18.20 16.46 46.98
N ARG A 190 17.83 15.91 48.13
CA ARG A 190 18.38 16.31 49.42
C ARG A 190 19.81 15.76 49.51
N GLU A 191 20.76 16.65 49.80
CA GLU A 191 22.15 16.33 50.16
C GLU A 191 22.21 15.61 51.52
#